data_AF-A0A3M1I6M5-F1
#
_entry.id   AF-A0A3M1I6M5-F1
#
_cell.length_a   1.000
_cell.length_b   1.000
_cell.length_c   1.000
_cell.angle_alpha   90.00
_cell.angle_beta   90.00
_cell.angle_gamma   90.00
#
_symmetry.space_group_name_H-M   'P 1'
#
loop_
_entity.id
_entity.type
_entity.pdbx_description
1 polymer ?
#
loop_
_entity_poly.entity_id
_entity_poly.type
_entity_poly.pdbx_seq_one_letter_code
_entity_poly.pdbx_strand_id
1 'polypeptide(L)'
;MQREIEVIAKIDNKTSTGKLIAEEIPESVRKKSALKIGGLLFLLALAAVFIPILHFVLVPGLMISSFVGAYMQYKKAEKILQAEIACPNCSSPLEVTGTPKFPLHTDCRNCMSQVTILEKK
;
A
#
# COMPACT_ATOMS: atom_id res chain seq x y z
N MET A 1 8.04 2.58 -14.59
CA MET A 1 9.51 2.37 -14.61
C MET A 1 9.87 1.58 -13.36
N GLN A 2 10.75 0.59 -13.47
CA GLN A 2 11.23 -0.16 -12.31
C GLN A 2 12.43 0.57 -11.69
N ARG A 3 12.40 0.76 -10.37
CA ARG A 3 13.45 1.39 -9.59
C ARG A 3 13.97 0.38 -8.58
N GLU A 4 15.25 0.06 -8.70
CA GLU A 4 15.97 -0.76 -7.72
C GLU A 4 16.45 0.16 -6.60
N ILE A 5 16.04 -0.13 -5.37
CA ILE A 5 16.36 0.65 -4.17
C ILE A 5 17.17 -0.25 -3.25
N GLU A 6 18.40 0.16 -2.93
CA GLU A 6 19.17 -0.52 -1.89
C GLU A 6 18.59 -0.18 -0.52
N VAL A 7 18.35 -1.21 0.29
CA VAL A 7 17.69 -1.07 1.58
C VAL A 7 18.42 -1.84 2.67
N ILE A 8 18.32 -1.34 3.89
CA ILE A 8 18.91 -1.95 5.07
C ILE A 8 17.76 -2.39 5.98
N ALA A 9 17.66 -3.69 6.22
CA ALA A 9 16.81 -4.25 7.26
C ALA A 9 17.55 -4.22 8.60
N LYS A 10 16.99 -3.53 9.57
CA LYS A 10 17.51 -3.42 10.93
C LYS A 10 16.57 -4.12 11.92
N ILE A 11 17.14 -4.96 12.78
CA ILE A 11 16.49 -5.53 13.97
C ILE A 11 17.45 -5.33 15.14
N ASP A 12 17.06 -4.55 16.14
CA ASP A 12 17.86 -4.22 17.32
C ASP A 12 19.32 -3.82 16.96
N ASN A 13 20.26 -4.77 17.05
CA ASN A 13 21.69 -4.62 16.80
C ASN A 13 22.21 -5.36 15.54
N LYS A 14 21.35 -6.05 14.79
CA LYS A 14 21.70 -6.77 13.56
C LYS A 14 21.16 -6.04 12.34
N THR A 15 22.00 -5.86 11.34
CA THR A 15 21.65 -5.24 10.05
C THR A 15 21.89 -6.22 8.91
N SER A 16 20.93 -6.29 8.00
CA SER A 16 21.02 -7.06 6.76
C SER A 16 20.79 -6.10 5.60
N THR A 17 21.62 -6.18 4.56
CA THR A 17 21.43 -5.39 3.34
C THR A 17 20.63 -6.21 2.34
N GLY A 18 19.70 -5.57 1.65
CA GLY A 18 18.93 -6.20 0.60
C GLY A 18 18.53 -5.21 -0.48
N LYS A 19 17.83 -5.72 -1.48
CA LYS A 19 17.37 -4.95 -2.65
C LYS A 19 15.85 -4.94 -2.69
N LEU A 20 15.27 -3.77 -2.92
CA LEU A 20 13.83 -3.60 -3.13
C LEU A 20 13.59 -3.13 -4.56
N ILE A 21 12.79 -3.89 -5.31
CA ILE A 21 12.37 -3.52 -6.66
C ILE A 21 10.98 -2.91 -6.54
N ALA A 22 10.91 -1.59 -6.72
CA ALA A 22 9.67 -0.84 -6.80
C ALA A 22 9.31 -0.53 -8.26
N GLU A 23 8.05 -0.62 -8.61
CA GLU A 23 7.54 -0.16 -9.90
C GLU A 23 6.64 1.05 -9.71
N GLU A 24 6.93 2.10 -10.48
CA GLU A 24 6.04 3.25 -10.60
C GLU A 24 4.77 2.85 -11.36
N ILE A 25 3.62 3.04 -10.72
CA ILE A 25 2.32 2.81 -11.31
C ILE A 25 2.01 3.98 -12.25
N PRO A 26 1.82 3.74 -13.56
CA PRO A 26 1.54 4.81 -14.51
C PRO A 26 0.22 5.53 -14.17
N GLU A 27 0.15 6.82 -14.46
CA GLU A 27 -1.02 7.66 -14.13
C GLU A 27 -2.33 7.12 -14.70
N SER A 28 -2.28 6.52 -15.90
CA SER A 28 -3.46 5.95 -16.57
C SER A 28 -4.07 4.80 -15.76
N VAL A 29 -3.23 3.96 -15.14
CA VAL A 29 -3.65 2.84 -14.29
C VAL A 29 -4.14 3.35 -12.93
N ARG A 30 -3.50 4.39 -12.37
CA ARG A 30 -3.93 5.06 -11.13
C ARG A 30 -5.31 5.70 -11.29
N LYS A 31 -5.51 6.47 -12.37
CA LYS A 31 -6.78 7.13 -12.69
C LYS A 31 -7.89 6.10 -12.94
N LYS A 32 -7.63 5.04 -13.71
CA LYS A 32 -8.60 3.95 -13.93
C LYS A 32 -8.99 3.26 -12.62
N SER A 33 -8.03 2.98 -11.74
CA SER A 33 -8.31 2.32 -10.45
C SER A 33 -9.08 3.22 -9.48
N ALA A 34 -8.74 4.50 -9.43
CA ALA A 34 -9.46 5.50 -8.64
C ALA A 34 -10.89 5.70 -9.16
N LEU A 35 -11.07 5.80 -10.48
CA LEU A 35 -12.38 5.96 -11.11
C LEU A 35 -13.27 4.74 -10.91
N LYS A 36 -12.72 3.53 -10.94
CA LYS A 36 -13.48 2.29 -10.66
C LYS A 36 -14.06 2.31 -9.24
N ILE A 37 -13.23 2.59 -8.24
CA ILE A 37 -13.67 2.61 -6.83
C ILE A 37 -14.58 3.80 -6.55
N GLY A 38 -14.20 5.00 -7.00
CA GLY A 38 -15.01 6.21 -6.83
C GLY A 38 -16.36 6.09 -7.54
N GLY A 39 -16.37 5.63 -8.79
CA GLY A 39 -17.59 5.44 -9.58
C GLY A 39 -18.52 4.40 -8.98
N LEU A 40 -18.00 3.26 -8.48
CA LEU A 40 -18.82 2.25 -7.83
C LEU A 40 -19.48 2.77 -6.55
N LEU A 41 -18.72 3.45 -5.69
CA LEU A 41 -19.25 4.03 -4.45
C LEU A 41 -20.23 5.18 -4.72
N PHE A 42 -19.98 5.96 -5.78
CA PHE A 42 -20.89 7.03 -6.21
C PHE A 42 -22.22 6.46 -6.73
N LEU A 43 -22.17 5.39 -7.52
CA LEU A 43 -23.36 4.72 -8.03
C LEU A 43 -24.18 4.10 -6.88
N LEU A 44 -23.51 3.51 -5.89
CA LEU A 44 -24.13 3.07 -4.63
C LEU A 44 -24.77 4.24 -3.86
N ALA A 45 -24.11 5.40 -3.81
CA ALA A 45 -24.67 6.60 -3.16
C ALA A 45 -25.97 7.06 -3.85
N LEU A 46 -26.01 7.03 -5.18
CA LEU A 46 -27.22 7.35 -5.94
C LEU A 46 -28.34 6.34 -5.68
N ALA A 47 -28.02 5.05 -5.63
CA ALA A 47 -29.00 4.02 -5.29
C ALA A 47 -29.56 4.19 -3.86
N ALA A 48 -28.74 4.66 -2.91
CA ALA A 48 -29.15 4.89 -1.54
C ALA A 48 -30.18 6.02 -1.35
N VAL A 49 -30.36 6.89 -2.35
CA VAL A 49 -31.41 7.94 -2.34
C VAL A 49 -32.81 7.32 -2.30
N PHE A 50 -32.99 6.12 -2.87
CA PHE A 50 -34.27 5.41 -2.89
C PHE A 50 -34.61 4.71 -1.55
N ILE A 51 -33.78 4.86 -0.51
CA ILE A 51 -34.00 4.25 0.81
C ILE A 51 -34.19 5.38 1.85
N PRO A 52 -35.41 5.90 2.05
CA PRO A 52 -35.65 7.10 2.86
C PRO A 52 -35.21 6.97 4.32
N ILE A 53 -35.18 5.78 4.88
CA ILE A 53 -34.75 5.56 6.27
C ILE A 53 -33.23 5.70 6.39
N LEU A 54 -32.48 5.18 5.41
CA LEU A 54 -31.01 5.13 5.46
C LEU A 54 -30.33 6.24 4.65
N HIS A 55 -31.05 7.00 3.82
CA HIS A 55 -30.45 8.00 2.92
C HIS A 55 -29.62 9.06 3.66
N PHE A 56 -30.09 9.51 4.85
CA PHE A 56 -29.39 10.51 5.67
C PHE A 56 -27.99 10.06 6.12
N VAL A 57 -27.73 8.74 6.15
CA VAL A 57 -26.44 8.18 6.55
C VAL A 57 -25.69 7.63 5.34
N LEU A 58 -26.38 6.84 4.50
CA LEU A 58 -25.79 6.18 3.34
C LEU A 58 -25.32 7.17 2.29
N VAL A 59 -26.12 8.17 1.92
CA VAL A 59 -25.74 9.11 0.85
C VAL A 59 -24.49 9.90 1.23
N PRO A 60 -24.43 10.62 2.37
CA PRO A 60 -23.21 11.34 2.75
C PRO A 60 -22.04 10.38 3.04
N GLY A 61 -22.30 9.24 3.69
CA GLY A 61 -21.26 8.24 3.98
C GLY A 61 -20.62 7.66 2.72
N LEU A 62 -21.42 7.28 1.72
CA LEU A 62 -20.96 6.74 0.44
C LEU A 62 -20.32 7.81 -0.44
N MET A 63 -20.84 9.05 -0.45
CA MET A 63 -20.18 10.17 -1.12
C MET A 63 -18.78 10.42 -0.56
N ILE A 64 -18.65 10.57 0.76
CA ILE A 64 -17.35 10.78 1.41
C ILE A 64 -16.41 9.60 1.10
N SER A 65 -16.91 8.37 1.23
CA SER A 65 -16.13 7.17 0.95
C SER A 65 -15.66 7.10 -0.51
N SER A 66 -16.48 7.56 -1.47
CA SER A 66 -16.13 7.62 -2.88
C SER A 66 -14.92 8.53 -3.11
N PHE A 67 -14.97 9.76 -2.61
CA PHE A 67 -13.86 10.71 -2.73
C PHE A 67 -12.60 10.23 -2.01
N VAL A 68 -12.73 9.74 -0.77
CA VAL A 68 -11.60 9.24 0.03
C VAL A 68 -10.97 8.02 -0.63
N GLY A 69 -11.78 7.05 -1.06
CA GLY A 69 -11.30 5.84 -1.73
C GLY A 69 -10.60 6.13 -3.06
N ALA A 70 -11.17 7.04 -3.87
CA ALA A 70 -10.53 7.50 -5.10
C ALA A 70 -9.20 8.22 -4.83
N TYR A 71 -9.15 9.09 -3.82
CA TYR A 71 -7.93 9.80 -3.43
C TYR A 71 -6.85 8.85 -2.90
N MET A 72 -7.21 7.88 -2.07
CA MET A 72 -6.30 6.86 -1.56
C MET A 72 -5.71 6.01 -2.68
N GLN A 73 -6.53 5.60 -3.66
CA GLN A 73 -6.04 4.86 -4.83
C GLN A 73 -5.18 5.72 -5.74
N TYR A 74 -5.57 6.98 -5.96
CA TYR A 74 -4.78 7.90 -6.75
C TYR A 74 -3.41 8.15 -6.12
N LYS A 75 -3.31 8.22 -4.79
CA LYS A 75 -2.05 8.38 -4.06
C LYS A 75 -1.08 7.20 -4.14
N LYS A 76 -1.51 6.02 -4.60
CA LYS A 76 -0.60 4.89 -4.83
C LYS A 76 0.20 5.14 -6.10
N ALA A 77 1.35 5.81 -5.94
CA ALA A 77 2.27 6.11 -7.03
C ALA A 77 3.21 4.93 -7.34
N GLU A 78 3.54 4.14 -6.33
CA GLU A 78 4.55 3.08 -6.44
C GLU A 78 4.07 1.80 -5.74
N LYS A 79 4.52 0.66 -6.26
CA LYS A 79 4.26 -0.66 -5.70
C LYS A 79 5.56 -1.45 -5.63
N ILE A 80 5.81 -2.09 -4.50
CA ILE A 80 6.89 -3.06 -4.34
C ILE A 80 6.51 -4.31 -5.13
N LEU A 81 7.32 -4.67 -6.12
CA LEU A 81 7.18 -5.90 -6.89
C LEU A 81 7.90 -7.06 -6.20
N GLN A 82 9.11 -6.79 -5.71
CA GLN A 82 9.97 -7.81 -5.17
C GLN A 82 10.91 -7.22 -4.12
N ALA A 83 11.15 -7.99 -3.07
CA ALA A 83 12.09 -7.65 -2.01
C ALA A 83 13.05 -8.82 -1.83
N GLU A 84 14.31 -8.61 -2.18
CA GLU A 84 15.41 -9.54 -1.91
C GLU A 84 16.11 -9.08 -0.63
N ILE A 85 15.47 -9.36 0.50
CA ILE A 85 16.00 -9.00 1.83
C ILE A 85 15.94 -10.24 2.71
N ALA A 86 17.07 -10.62 3.28
CA ALA A 86 17.12 -11.66 4.29
C ALA A 86 16.89 -11.08 5.68
N CYS A 87 16.11 -11.77 6.52
CA CYS A 87 15.92 -11.39 7.91
C CYS A 87 17.27 -11.44 8.66
N PRO A 88 17.73 -10.35 9.31
CA PRO A 88 19.01 -10.34 10.01
C PRO A 88 19.06 -11.27 11.23
N ASN A 89 17.91 -11.78 11.70
CA ASN A 89 17.87 -12.72 12.82
C ASN A 89 17.92 -14.20 12.41
N CYS A 90 17.18 -14.59 11.36
CA CYS A 90 17.02 -15.99 10.96
C CYS A 90 17.41 -16.30 9.51
N SER A 91 17.91 -15.30 8.77
CA SER A 91 18.36 -15.40 7.37
C SER A 91 17.29 -15.84 6.36
N SER A 92 16.02 -15.99 6.78
CA SER A 92 14.93 -16.33 5.86
C SER A 92 14.56 -15.13 4.97
N PRO A 93 14.10 -15.37 3.73
CA PRO A 93 13.63 -14.30 2.86
C PRO A 93 12.42 -13.57 3.46
N LEU A 94 12.42 -12.24 3.39
CA LEU A 94 11.30 -11.40 3.81
C LEU A 94 10.39 -11.10 2.62
N GLU A 95 9.12 -11.51 2.71
CA GLU A 95 8.10 -11.09 1.77
C GLU A 95 7.61 -9.68 2.12
N VAL A 96 8.15 -8.67 1.44
CA VAL A 96 7.69 -7.28 1.59
C VAL A 96 6.77 -6.95 0.43
N THR A 97 5.50 -6.65 0.72
CA THR A 97 4.51 -6.23 -0.27
C THR A 97 3.87 -4.93 0.19
N GLY A 98 3.73 -3.96 -0.71
CA GLY A 98 3.06 -2.70 -0.38
C GLY A 98 3.55 -1.52 -1.21
N THR A 99 3.37 -0.33 -0.67
CA THR A 99 3.93 0.91 -1.22
C THR A 99 5.30 1.16 -0.58
N PRO A 100 6.34 1.52 -1.33
CA PRO A 100 7.67 1.83 -0.80
C PRO A 100 7.65 3.17 -0.04
N LYS A 101 7.13 3.15 1.20
CA LYS A 101 7.17 4.28 2.12
C LYS A 101 8.09 3.95 3.28
N PHE A 102 9.32 4.45 3.23
CA PHE A 102 10.29 4.29 4.32
C PHE A 102 9.95 5.24 5.49
N PRO A 103 10.17 4.83 6.76
CA PRO A 103 10.57 3.49 7.19
C PRO A 103 9.44 2.46 7.01
N LEU A 104 9.78 1.28 6.49
CA LEU A 104 8.86 0.15 6.35
C LEU A 104 8.99 -0.76 7.57
N HIS A 105 7.87 -1.10 8.21
CA HIS A 105 7.83 -2.08 9.28
C HIS A 105 7.20 -3.36 8.75
N THR A 106 7.90 -4.49 8.91
CA THR A 106 7.41 -5.80 8.48
C THR A 106 7.82 -6.83 9.51
N ASP A 107 6.94 -7.79 9.77
CA ASP A 107 7.25 -8.90 10.64
C ASP A 107 7.80 -10.06 9.81
N CYS A 108 8.85 -10.70 10.30
CA CYS A 108 9.36 -11.91 9.68
C CYS A 108 8.43 -13.09 10.00
N ARG A 109 7.87 -13.77 9.00
CA ARG A 109 6.99 -14.94 9.24
C ARG A 109 7.68 -16.12 9.94
N ASN A 110 9.00 -16.22 9.84
CA ASN A 110 9.75 -17.35 10.39
C ASN A 110 10.14 -17.14 11.86
N CYS A 111 10.59 -15.94 12.23
CA CYS A 111 11.05 -15.65 13.59
C CYS A 111 10.16 -14.67 14.36
N MET A 112 9.08 -14.19 13.74
CA MET A 112 8.12 -13.21 14.28
C MET A 112 8.75 -11.93 14.86
N SER A 113 9.99 -11.63 14.49
CA SER A 113 10.64 -10.39 14.90
C SER A 113 10.24 -9.24 13.98
N GLN A 114 10.07 -8.06 14.59
CA GLN A 114 9.75 -6.84 13.88
C GLN A 114 11.00 -6.29 13.19
N VAL A 115 10.96 -6.20 11.87
CA VAL A 115 12.05 -5.71 11.03
C VAL A 115 11.72 -4.32 10.54
N THR A 116 12.65 -3.39 10.75
CA THR A 116 12.53 -2.03 10.20
C THR A 116 13.43 -1.92 8.98
N ILE A 117 12.85 -1.68 7.82
CA ILE A 117 13.55 -1.51 6.55
C ILE A 117 13.71 -0.01 6.30
N LEU A 118 14.96 0.41 6.10
CA LEU A 118 15.37 1.78 5.84
C LEU A 118 15.97 1.89 4.43
N GLU A 119 15.78 3.02 3.78
CA GLU A 119 16.45 3.33 2.51
C GLU A 119 17.93 3.63 2.79
N LYS A 120 18.83 3.00 2.02
CA LYS A 120 20.26 3.30 2.07
C LYS A 120 20.51 4.48 1.13
N LYS A 121 20.64 5.67 1.71
CA LYS A 121 20.87 6.93 0.99
C LYS A 121 22.34 7.09 0.57
#